data_AF-U6F2U1-F1
#
_entry.id   AF-U6F2U1-F1
#
_cell.length_a   1.000
_cell.length_b   1.000
_cell.length_c   1.000
_cell.angle_alpha   90.00
_cell.angle_beta   90.00
_cell.angle_gamma   90.00
#
_symmetry.space_group_name_H-M   'P 1'
#
loop_
_entity.id
_entity.type
_entity.pdbx_description
1 polymer ?
#
loop_
_entity_poly.entity_id
_entity_poly.type
_entity_poly.pdbx_seq_one_letter_code
_entity_poly.pdbx_strand_id
1 'polypeptide(L)' 'MPSLVSNTVTDEIKLTKYIVFDSLKNSPKEWADTAIKLTSVAREPDSTSLIKEGYDVNSMVKNLEQLYLKFYRENN' A
#
# COMPACT_ATOMS: atom_id res chain seq x y z
N MET A 1 -0.87 -6.68 -6.50
CA MET A 1 0.42 -7.22 -6.97
C MET A 1 1.17 -7.71 -5.75
N PRO A 2 1.73 -8.93 -5.73
CA PRO A 2 2.55 -9.37 -4.62
C PRO A 2 3.88 -8.59 -4.60
N SER A 3 4.23 -8.08 -3.42
CA SER A 3 5.41 -7.23 -3.22
C SER A 3 6.18 -7.71 -2.00
N LEU A 4 7.49 -7.86 -2.15
CA LEU A 4 8.44 -8.10 -1.06
C LEU A 4 9.07 -6.77 -0.67
N VAL A 5 8.95 -6.39 0.60
CA VAL A 5 9.39 -5.08 1.11
C VAL A 5 10.20 -5.24 2.39
N SER A 6 11.06 -4.27 2.69
CA SER A 6 11.82 -4.27 3.95
C SER A 6 10.90 -4.04 5.15
N ASN A 7 11.14 -4.75 6.25
CA ASN A 7 10.48 -4.55 7.55
C ASN A 7 10.84 -3.23 8.24
N THR A 8 11.72 -2.42 7.64
CA THR A 8 12.00 -1.05 8.08
C THR A 8 11.01 -0.03 7.50
N VAL A 9 10.20 -0.41 6.52
CA VAL A 9 9.13 0.42 5.96
C VAL A 9 7.92 0.39 6.90
N THR A 10 7.13 1.46 6.94
CA THR A 10 5.95 1.56 7.81
C THR A 10 4.89 0.51 7.45
N ASP A 11 4.23 -0.05 8.46
CA ASP A 11 3.16 -1.04 8.26
C ASP A 11 1.91 -0.47 7.57
N GLU A 12 1.83 0.86 7.40
CA GLU A 12 0.77 1.54 6.65
C GLU A 12 0.63 1.01 5.22
N ILE A 13 1.73 0.57 4.60
CA ILE A 13 1.66 0.01 3.25
C ILE A 13 1.06 -1.39 3.22
N LYS A 14 0.78 -2.06 4.37
CA LYS A 14 0.21 -3.41 4.46
C LYS A 14 -1.30 -3.44 4.13
N LEU A 15 -1.65 -2.78 3.03
CA LEU A 15 -3.01 -2.60 2.52
C LEU A 15 -3.61 -3.87 1.95
N THR A 16 -2.77 -4.81 1.54
CA THR A 16 -3.22 -6.07 0.96
C THR A 16 -2.47 -7.24 1.56
N LYS A 17 -3.14 -8.40 1.61
CA LYS A 17 -2.55 -9.69 2.03
C LYS A 17 -1.36 -10.14 1.18
N TYR A 18 -1.07 -9.43 0.10
CA TYR A 18 -0.04 -9.73 -0.89
C TYR A 18 1.31 -9.04 -0.61
N ILE A 19 1.39 -8.21 0.43
CA ILE A 19 2.63 -7.55 0.84
C ILE A 19 3.30 -8.40 1.91
N VAL A 20 4.52 -8.84 1.62
CA VAL A 20 5.36 -9.61 2.54
C VAL A 20 6.53 -8.74 2.95
N PHE A 21 6.78 -8.69 4.26
CA PHE A 21 7.89 -7.96 4.82
C PHE A 21 9.04 -8.92 5.13
N ASP A 22 10.26 -8.49 4.81
CA ASP A 22 11.48 -9.23 5.08
C ASP A 22 12.54 -8.33 5.71
N SER A 23 13.46 -8.91 6.48
CA SER A 23 14.48 -8.15 7.21
C SER A 23 15.69 -7.87 6.32
N LEU A 24 16.24 -6.66 6.38
CA LEU A 24 17.53 -6.35 5.74
C LEU A 24 18.72 -7.13 6.31
N LYS A 25 18.53 -7.77 7.47
CA LYS A 25 19.54 -8.66 8.07
C LYS A 25 19.55 -10.04 7.41
N ASN A 26 18.50 -10.39 6.67
CA ASN A 26 18.41 -11.66 5.96
C ASN A 26 19.29 -11.63 4.72
N SER A 27 19.80 -12.79 4.36
CA SER A 27 20.71 -12.94 3.22
C SER A 27 19.99 -12.70 1.89
N PRO A 28 20.71 -12.28 0.84
CA PRO A 28 20.14 -12.14 -0.50
C PRO A 28 19.46 -13.42 -1.02
N LYS A 29 19.95 -14.59 -0.57
CA LYS A 29 19.36 -15.89 -0.93
C LYS A 29 17.97 -16.06 -0.32
N GLU A 30 17.79 -15.71 0.95
CA GLU A 30 16.49 -15.78 1.62
C GLU A 30 15.47 -14.83 1.00
N TRP A 31 15.92 -13.64 0.59
CA TRP A 31 15.10 -12.69 -0.18
C TRP A 31 14.68 -13.27 -1.53
N ALA A 32 15.60 -13.91 -2.26
CA ALA A 32 15.32 -14.55 -3.54
C ALA A 32 14.32 -15.71 -3.39
N ASP A 33 14.51 -16.56 -2.39
CA ASP A 33 13.61 -17.69 -2.11
C ASP A 33 12.20 -17.19 -1.76
N THR A 34 12.09 -16.11 -0.99
CA THR A 34 10.81 -15.48 -0.63
C THR A 34 10.14 -14.84 -1.85
N ALA A 35 10.90 -14.15 -2.69
CA ALA A 35 10.40 -13.56 -3.93
C ALA A 35 9.88 -14.61 -4.91
N ILE A 36 10.58 -15.75 -5.05
CA ILE A 36 10.13 -16.87 -5.88
C ILE A 36 8.82 -17.45 -5.34
N LYS A 37 8.69 -17.65 -4.03
CA LYS A 37 7.43 -18.14 -3.43
C LYS A 37 6.25 -17.22 -3.72
N LEU A 38 6.46 -15.90 -3.72
CA LEU A 38 5.42 -14.91 -4.04
C LEU A 38 4.86 -15.02 -5.46
N THR A 39 5.62 -15.59 -6.41
CA THR A 39 5.13 -15.82 -7.79
C THR A 39 4.00 -16.83 -7.87
N SER A 40 3.91 -17.75 -6.90
CA SER A 40 2.89 -18.79 -6.85
C SER A 40 1.55 -18.30 -6.27
N VAL A 41 1.50 -17.07 -5.77
CA VAL A 41 0.29 -16.52 -5.15
C VAL A 41 -0.71 -16.12 -6.22
N ALA A 42 -1.90 -16.74 -6.20
CA ALA A 42 -3.00 -16.38 -7.07
C ALA A 42 -3.43 -14.92 -6.84
N ARG A 43 -3.47 -14.14 -7.94
CA ARG A 43 -3.94 -12.75 -7.89
C ARG A 43 -5.46 -12.76 -7.86
N GLU A 44 -6.04 -12.33 -6.75
CA GLU A 44 -7.46 -12.02 -6.69
C GLU A 44 -7.65 -10.51 -6.85
N PRO A 45 -8.71 -10.08 -7.56
CA PRO A 45 -9.07 -8.67 -7.62
C PRO A 45 -9.54 -8.21 -6.23
N ASP A 46 -8.66 -7.52 -5.50
CA ASP A 46 -8.92 -6.99 -4.16
C ASP A 46 -9.19 -5.47 -4.17
N SER A 47 -9.77 -4.97 -5.26
CA SER A 47 -10.05 -3.53 -5.43
C SER A 47 -11.03 -2.98 -4.38
N THR A 48 -11.89 -3.85 -3.84
CA THR A 48 -12.86 -3.48 -2.79
C THR A 48 -12.24 -3.21 -1.43
N SER A 49 -11.14 -3.88 -1.06
CA SER A 49 -10.46 -3.63 0.21
C SER A 49 -9.71 -2.29 0.18
N LEU A 50 -9.06 -1.98 -0.95
CA LEU A 50 -8.34 -0.71 -1.15
C LEU A 50 -9.25 0.52 -1.03
N ILE A 51 -10.47 0.44 -1.56
CA ILE A 51 -11.47 1.50 -1.44
C ILE A 51 -11.91 1.66 0.03
N LYS A 52 -12.11 0.54 0.75
CA LYS A 52 -12.53 0.55 2.16
C LYS A 52 -11.48 1.17 3.08
N GLU A 53 -10.21 0.93 2.81
CA GLU A 53 -9.08 1.48 3.58
C GLU A 53 -8.76 2.95 3.24
N GLY A 54 -9.54 3.59 2.35
CA GLY A 54 -9.40 5.03 2.05
C GLY A 54 -8.35 5.37 0.99
N TYR A 55 -7.80 4.38 0.29
CA TYR A 55 -6.82 4.55 -0.79
C TYR A 55 -7.47 4.72 -2.17
N ASP A 56 -8.76 5.08 -2.24
CA ASP A 56 -9.41 5.45 -3.48
C ASP A 56 -8.97 6.86 -3.92
N VAL A 57 -8.30 6.92 -5.07
CA VAL A 57 -7.80 8.16 -5.66
C VAL A 57 -8.92 9.19 -5.83
N ASN A 58 -10.11 8.78 -6.24
CA ASN A 58 -11.22 9.72 -6.45
C ASN A 58 -11.66 10.37 -5.13
N SER A 59 -11.74 9.59 -4.07
CA SER A 59 -12.05 10.07 -2.72
C SER A 59 -10.96 10.99 -2.18
N MET A 60 -9.68 10.65 -2.38
CA MET A 60 -8.55 11.50 -1.98
C MET A 60 -8.55 12.86 -2.70
N VAL A 61 -8.82 12.87 -4.01
CA VAL A 61 -8.89 14.11 -4.81
C VAL A 61 -10.02 15.01 -4.30
N LYS A 62 -11.21 14.43 -4.02
CA LYS A 62 -12.33 15.19 -3.44
C LYS A 62 -12.01 15.76 -2.07
N ASN A 63 -11.33 15.00 -1.21
CA ASN A 63 -10.93 15.49 0.11
C ASN A 63 -9.97 16.69 0.00
N LEU A 64 -9.01 16.63 -0.93
CA LEU A 64 -8.08 17.72 -1.18
C LEU A 64 -8.78 18.96 -1.74
N GLU A 65 -9.73 18.78 -2.67
CA GLU A 65 -10.57 19.86 -3.19
C GLU A 65 -11.33 20.57 -2.07
N GLN A 66 -11.99 19.81 -1.19
CA GLN A 66 -12.73 20.37 -0.05
C GLN A 66 -11.82 21.11 0.93
N LEU A 67 -10.60 20.60 1.16
CA LEU A 67 -9.61 21.25 2.02
C LEU A 67 -9.22 22.62 1.45
N TYR A 68 -8.93 22.72 0.15
CA TYR A 68 -8.60 24.00 -0.49
C TYR A 68 -9.78 24.98 -0.46
N LEU A 69 -11.00 24.51 -0.73
CA LEU A 69 -12.21 25.34 -0.65
C LEU A 69 -12.44 25.87 0.77
N LYS A 70 -12.16 25.06 1.80
CA LYS A 70 -12.23 25.49 3.20
C LYS A 70 -11.22 26.60 3.50
N PHE A 71 -9.95 26.39 3.14
CA PHE A 71 -8.92 27.41 3.35
C PHE A 71 -9.23 28.72 2.62
N TYR A 72 -9.79 28.64 1.41
CA TYR A 72 -10.20 29.83 0.67
C TYR A 72 -11.31 30.61 1.38
N ARG A 73 -12.30 29.92 1.98
CA ARG A 73 -13.41 30.53 2.72
C ARG A 73 -13.00 31.10 4.09
N GLU A 74 -11.94 30.57 4.70
CA GLU A 74 -11.46 31.03 6.02
C GLU A 74 -10.51 32.24 5.90
N ASN A 75 -9.94 32.49 4.72
CA ASN A 75 -8.97 33.57 4.48
C ASN A 75 -9.51 34.69 3.55
N ASN A 76 -10.81 34.69 3.25
CA ASN A 76 -11.55 35.78 2.62
C ASN A 76 -12.79 36.11 3.45
#